data_AF-A0A970FBP1-F1
#
_entry.id   AF-A0A970FBP1-F1
#
_cell.length_a   1.000
_cell.length_b   1.000
_cell.length_c   1.000
_cell.angle_alpha   90.00
_cell.angle_beta   90.00
_cell.angle_gamma   90.00
#
_symmetry.space_group_name_H-M   'P 1'
#
loop_
_entity.id
_entity.type
_entity.pdbx_description
1 polymer ?
#
loop_
_entity_poly.entity_id
_entity_poly.type
_entity_poly.pdbx_seq_one_letter_code
_entity_poly.pdbx_strand_id
1 'polypeptide(L)' 'FNGPITVEVTVSGGKITAIEVVEHSDTGFIADPTFAELIPQIVEEQALVDVKSGATMSSSGLLDAVSAAVSRKEAE' A
#
# COMPACT_ATOMS: atom_id res chain seq x y z
N PHE A 1 12.19 -11.71 0.39
CA PHE A 1 11.32 -10.61 0.84
C PHE A 1 12.17 -9.38 1.10
N ASN A 2 12.56 -8.65 0.04
CA ASN A 2 13.30 -7.39 0.16
C ASN A 2 13.49 -6.62 -1.17
N GLY A 3 12.69 -6.93 -2.20
CA GLY A 3 12.78 -6.17 -3.44
C GLY A 3 11.78 -5.02 -3.43
N PRO A 4 11.97 -4.04 -4.33
CA PRO A 4 11.20 -2.81 -4.35
C PRO A 4 9.70 -3.11 -4.49
N ILE A 5 8.89 -2.30 -3.81
CA ILE A 5 7.45 -2.23 -3.99
C ILE A 5 7.15 -0.85 -4.55
N THR A 6 6.54 -0.83 -5.73
CA THR A 6 6.08 0.35 -6.43
C THR A 6 4.56 0.37 -6.38
N VAL A 7 4.02 1.41 -5.75
CA VAL A 7 2.58 1.66 -5.69
C VAL A 7 2.25 2.98 -6.36
N GLU A 8 1.09 3.02 -6.98
CA GLU A 8 0.48 4.22 -7.53
C GLU A 8 -0.69 4.62 -6.63
N VAL A 9 -0.63 5.83 -6.08
CA VAL A 9 -1.64 6.35 -5.18
C VAL A 9 -2.34 7.53 -5.83
N THR A 10 -3.65 7.44 -5.98
CA THR A 10 -4.48 8.51 -6.50
C THR A 10 -5.07 9.30 -5.35
N VAL A 11 -4.63 10.56 -5.20
CA VAL A 11 -5.16 11.49 -4.21
C VAL A 11 -6.10 12.48 -4.89
N SER A 12 -7.32 12.63 -4.37
CA SER A 12 -8.29 13.60 -4.85
C SER A 12 -8.92 14.33 -3.67
N GLY A 13 -8.95 15.66 -3.71
CA GLY A 13 -9.49 16.48 -2.62
C GLY A 13 -8.77 16.29 -1.28
N GLY A 14 -7.47 15.97 -1.29
CA GLY A 14 -6.68 15.72 -0.08
C GLY A 14 -6.91 14.35 0.58
N LYS A 15 -7.55 13.41 -0.13
CA LYS A 15 -7.79 12.05 0.34
C LYS A 15 -7.35 11.02 -0.68
N ILE A 16 -6.89 9.87 -0.20
CA ILE A 16 -6.56 8.73 -1.06
C ILE A 16 -7.86 8.16 -1.60
N THR A 17 -7.96 8.03 -2.92
CA THR A 17 -9.16 7.52 -3.62
C THR A 17 -8.92 6.18 -4.30
N ALA A 18 -7.67 5.87 -4.66
CA ALA A 18 -7.27 4.58 -5.19
C ALA A 18 -5.80 4.32 -4.87
N ILE A 19 -5.46 3.03 -4.72
CA ILE A 19 -4.09 2.54 -4.58
C ILE A 19 -3.97 1.35 -5.52
N GLU A 20 -2.93 1.34 -6.36
CA GLU A 20 -2.61 0.23 -7.25
C GLU A 20 -1.17 -0.21 -7.02
N VAL A 21 -0.92 -1.52 -7.00
CA VAL A 21 0.44 -2.07 -6.90
C VAL A 21 0.95 -2.28 -8.32
N VAL A 22 1.91 -1.45 -8.74
CA VAL A 22 2.51 -1.50 -10.09
C VAL A 22 3.55 -2.60 -10.17
N GLU A 23 4.38 -2.72 -9.12
CA GLU A 23 5.44 -3.72 -9.05
C GLU A 23 5.68 -4.10 -7.60
N HIS A 24 5.91 -5.38 -7.33
CA HIS A 24 6.40 -5.82 -6.02
C HIS A 24 7.26 -7.07 -6.21
N SER A 25 8.30 -7.19 -5.37
CA SER A 25 9.18 -8.38 -5.36
C SER A 25 8.78 -9.40 -4.31
N ASP A 26 7.52 -9.36 -3.91
CA ASP A 26 6.98 -10.23 -2.87
C ASP A 26 6.42 -11.53 -3.48
N THR A 27 6.10 -12.51 -2.65
CA THR A 27 5.52 -13.77 -3.12
C THR A 27 4.09 -13.51 -3.55
N GLY A 28 3.82 -13.36 -4.85
CA GLY A 28 2.48 -13.00 -5.38
C GLY A 28 1.33 -13.79 -4.76
N PHE A 29 1.48 -15.10 -4.57
CA PHE A 29 0.43 -15.93 -3.93
C PHE A 29 0.07 -15.50 -2.49
N ILE A 30 0.97 -14.83 -1.78
CA ILE A 30 0.75 -14.30 -0.42
C ILE A 30 0.43 -12.81 -0.48
N ALA A 31 1.13 -12.06 -1.33
CA ALA A 31 1.07 -10.61 -1.38
C ALA A 31 -0.20 -10.11 -2.10
N ASP A 32 -0.57 -10.71 -3.23
CA ASP A 32 -1.75 -10.33 -4.02
C ASP A 32 -3.04 -10.35 -3.20
N PRO A 33 -3.40 -11.43 -2.47
CA PRO A 33 -4.60 -11.41 -1.64
C PRO A 33 -4.48 -10.41 -0.48
N THR A 34 -3.28 -10.25 0.09
CA THR A 34 -3.03 -9.26 1.15
C THR A 34 -3.27 -7.84 0.65
N PHE A 35 -2.79 -7.49 -0.55
CA PHE A 35 -2.97 -6.18 -1.16
C PHE A 35 -4.44 -5.95 -1.52
N ALA A 36 -5.11 -6.95 -2.08
CA ALA A 36 -6.53 -6.86 -2.42
C ALA A 36 -7.42 -6.62 -1.18
N GLU A 37 -7.02 -7.11 0.00
CA GLU A 37 -7.73 -6.84 1.26
C GLU A 37 -7.35 -5.49 1.89
N LEU A 38 -6.07 -5.11 1.88
CA LEU A 38 -5.58 -3.90 2.54
C LEU A 38 -5.87 -2.61 1.77
N ILE A 39 -5.74 -2.62 0.44
CA ILE A 39 -5.99 -1.44 -0.41
C ILE A 39 -7.35 -0.79 -0.13
N PRO A 40 -8.49 -1.51 -0.17
CA PRO A 40 -9.79 -0.90 0.09
C PRO A 40 -9.90 -0.39 1.53
N GLN A 41 -9.32 -1.09 2.50
CA GLN A 41 -9.34 -0.64 3.89
C GLN A 41 -8.51 0.63 4.11
N ILE A 42 -7.35 0.77 3.48
CA ILE A 42 -6.53 1.99 3.54
C ILE A 42 -7.28 3.17 2.89
N VAL A 43 -7.95 2.93 1.76
CA VAL A 43 -8.77 3.96 1.08
C VAL A 43 -9.98 4.34 1.94
N GLU A 44 -10.62 3.40 2.62
CA GLU A 44 -11.80 3.67 3.45
C GLU A 44 -11.44 4.34 4.78
N GLU A 45 -10.47 3.80 5.52
CA GLU A 45 -10.06 4.31 6.82
C GLU A 45 -9.20 5.58 6.70
N GLN A 46 -8.62 5.85 5.52
CA GLN A 46 -7.58 6.86 5.33
C GLN A 46 -6.43 6.71 6.34
N ALA A 47 -6.24 5.50 6.84
CA ALA A 47 -5.31 5.16 7.89
C ALA A 47 -4.52 3.92 7.47
N LEU A 48 -3.29 3.84 7.97
CA LEU A 48 -2.47 2.65 7.81
C LEU A 48 -3.06 1.56 8.71
N VAL A 49 -3.83 0.66 8.11
CA VAL A 49 -4.55 -0.40 8.82
C VAL A 49 -3.55 -1.31 9.54
N ASP A 50 -3.79 -1.58 10.82
CA ASP A 50 -2.89 -2.40 11.64
C ASP A 50 -2.85 -3.84 11.10
N VAL A 51 -1.67 -4.24 10.64
CA VAL A 51 -1.45 -5.48 9.91
C VAL A 51 -1.76 -6.69 10.79
N LYS A 52 -2.81 -7.46 10.44
CA LYS A 52 -3.10 -8.72 11.11
C LYS A 52 -2.02 -9.78 10.83
N SER A 53 -1.61 -10.44 11.90
CA SER A 53 -0.62 -11.52 11.98
C SER A 53 -0.73 -12.54 10.84
N GLY A 54 0.25 -12.52 9.92
CA GLY A 54 0.35 -13.49 8.81
C GLY A 54 1.14 -12.99 7.61
N ALA A 55 1.06 -11.69 7.30
CA ALA A 55 1.72 -11.05 6.15
C ALA A 55 2.55 -9.82 6.54
N THR A 56 3.16 -9.85 7.73
CA THR A 56 3.86 -8.70 8.35
C THR A 56 4.80 -7.96 7.40
N MET A 57 5.58 -8.68 6.59
CA MET A 57 6.55 -8.06 5.68
C MET A 57 5.88 -7.38 4.47
N SER A 58 4.91 -8.05 3.85
CA SER A 58 4.23 -7.56 2.63
C SER A 58 3.33 -6.37 2.95
N SER A 59 2.59 -6.46 4.05
CA SER A 59 1.71 -5.38 4.49
C SER A 59 2.50 -4.16 4.95
N SER A 60 3.56 -4.33 5.75
CA SER A 60 4.42 -3.18 6.12
C SER A 60 5.06 -2.53 4.89
N GLY A 61 5.52 -3.33 3.92
CA GLY A 61 6.07 -2.80 2.68
C GLY A 61 5.06 -2.01 1.85
N LEU A 62 3.81 -2.47 1.76
CA LEU A 62 2.73 -1.72 1.11
C LEU A 62 2.44 -0.40 1.83
N LEU A 63 2.32 -0.44 3.15
CA LEU A 63 2.04 0.74 3.97
C LEU A 63 3.15 1.79 3.85
N ASP A 64 4.41 1.36 3.90
CA ASP A 64 5.56 2.22 3.70
C ASP A 64 5.58 2.82 2.29
N ALA A 65 5.26 2.02 1.26
CA ALA A 65 5.20 2.49 -0.12
C ALA A 65 4.08 3.50 -0.35
N VAL A 66 2.89 3.27 0.23
CA VAL A 66 1.74 4.18 0.16
C VAL A 66 2.04 5.47 0.91
N SER A 67 2.58 5.37 2.12
CA SER A 67 3.00 6.53 2.92
C SER A 67 4.04 7.37 2.17
N ALA A 68 5.07 6.71 1.60
CA ALA A 68 6.07 7.37 0.78
C ALA A 68 5.46 8.01 -0.48
N ALA A 69 4.51 7.37 -1.15
CA ALA A 69 3.83 7.92 -2.33
C ALA A 69 3.00 9.17 -1.99
N VAL A 70 2.28 9.15 -0.88
CA VAL A 70 1.49 10.30 -0.40
C VAL A 70 2.41 11.44 0.05
N SER A 71 3.44 11.16 0.85
CA SER A 71 4.41 12.17 1.28
C SER A 71 5.20 12.75 0.10
N ARG A 72 5.52 11.95 -0.92
CA ARG A 72 6.23 12.43 -2.11
C ARG A 72 5.33 13.26 -3.01
N LYS A 73 4.01 12.99 -3.05
CA LYS A 73 3.00 13.81 -3.73
C LYS A 73 2.80 15.19 -3.08
N GLU A 74 3.11 15.36 -1.80
CA GLU A 74 3.07 16.68 -1.13
C GLU A 74 4.29 17.56 -1.41
N ALA A 75 5.33 17.05 -2.08
CA ALA A 75 6.58 17.79 -2.32
C ALA A 75 6.64 18.56 -3.66
N GLU A 76 5.51 18.80 -4.31
CA GLU A 76 5.44 19.51 -5.62
C GLU A 76 4.66 20.83 -5.54
#